data_AF-A0A971RR24-F1
#
_entry.id   AF-A0A971RR24-F1
#
_cell.length_a   1.000
_cell.length_b   1.000
_cell.length_c   1.000
_cell.angle_alpha   90.00
_cell.angle_beta   90.00
_cell.angle_gamma   90.00
#
_symmetry.space_group_name_H-M   'P 1'
#
loop_
_entity.id
_entity.type
_entity.pdbx_description
1 polymer ?
#
loop_
_entity_poly.entity_id
_entity_poly.type
_entity_poly.pdbx_seq_one_letter_code
_entity_poly.pdbx_strand_id
1 'polypeptide(L)'
;MKLVYKGKTKDVYDKGDGHYLLKFKDDVTGTDGVFDPGANQVGLTIAGVGKSCLKVTKYFFEKINALGIPTHYVEADEEEGTMTIKPAEPFGEGVEVILRYRAVGSF
;
A
#
# COMPACT_ATOMS: atom_id res chain seq x y z
N MET A 1 -17.69 -6.52 -6.34
CA MET A 1 -16.34 -6.60 -5.77
C MET A 1 -16.36 -7.57 -4.60
N LYS A 2 -15.30 -8.37 -4.41
CA LYS A 2 -15.18 -9.35 -3.31
C LYS A 2 -13.92 -9.06 -2.49
N LEU A 3 -14.04 -8.95 -1.17
CA LEU A 3 -12.87 -8.82 -0.29
C LEU A 3 -12.05 -10.12 -0.38
N VAL A 4 -10.76 -10.01 -0.73
CA VAL A 4 -9.84 -11.15 -0.84
C VAL A 4 -8.80 -11.16 0.27
N TYR A 5 -8.40 -9.98 0.77
CA TYR A 5 -7.44 -9.87 1.86
C TYR A 5 -7.70 -8.62 2.68
N LYS A 6 -7.66 -8.76 4.02
CA LYS A 6 -7.78 -7.65 4.95
C LYS A 6 -6.41 -7.38 5.59
N GLY A 7 -5.76 -6.30 5.19
CA GLY A 7 -4.44 -5.94 5.68
C GLY A 7 -4.51 -4.96 6.86
N LYS A 8 -3.34 -4.64 7.42
CA LYS A 8 -3.22 -3.64 8.49
C LYS A 8 -3.63 -2.24 8.01
N THR A 9 -3.09 -1.82 6.87
CA THR A 9 -3.28 -0.45 6.33
C THR A 9 -4.04 -0.40 5.01
N LYS A 10 -4.29 -1.54 4.36
CA LYS A 10 -5.01 -1.65 3.09
C LYS A 10 -5.83 -2.92 3.03
N ASP A 11 -7.01 -2.83 2.44
CA ASP A 11 -7.83 -3.98 2.10
C ASP A 11 -7.77 -4.21 0.58
N VAL A 12 -7.79 -5.48 0.18
CA VAL A 12 -7.69 -5.91 -1.22
C VAL A 12 -9.02 -6.49 -1.65
N TYR A 13 -9.57 -5.99 -2.75
CA TYR A 13 -10.81 -6.45 -3.33
C TYR A 13 -10.59 -6.93 -4.77
N ASP A 14 -11.16 -8.07 -5.12
CA ASP A 14 -11.31 -8.51 -6.50
C ASP A 14 -12.44 -7.70 -7.17
N LYS A 15 -12.13 -7.02 -8.27
CA LYS A 15 -13.11 -6.25 -9.06
C LYS A 15 -13.96 -7.14 -9.97
N GLY A 16 -13.51 -8.35 -10.28
CA GLY A 16 -14.16 -9.30 -11.21
C GLY A 16 -13.88 -9.01 -12.68
N ASP A 17 -13.10 -7.98 -12.99
CA ASP A 17 -12.72 -7.54 -14.34
C ASP A 17 -11.25 -7.89 -14.68
N GLY A 18 -10.64 -8.80 -13.91
CA GLY A 18 -9.23 -9.15 -14.02
C GLY A 18 -8.28 -8.21 -13.27
N HIS A 19 -8.78 -7.20 -12.55
CA HIS A 19 -7.99 -6.32 -11.69
C HIS A 19 -8.36 -6.45 -10.21
N TYR A 20 -7.45 -6.00 -9.34
CA TYR A 20 -7.72 -5.80 -7.93
C TYR A 20 -7.87 -4.32 -7.60
N LEU A 21 -8.56 -4.03 -6.51
CA LEU A 21 -8.66 -2.71 -5.91
C LEU A 21 -8.06 -2.73 -4.51
N LEU A 22 -7.09 -1.85 -4.27
CA LEU A 22 -6.57 -1.56 -2.95
C LEU A 22 -7.36 -0.40 -2.34
N LYS A 23 -8.02 -0.63 -1.21
CA LYS A 23 -8.66 0.42 -0.39
C LYS A 23 -7.69 0.81 0.72
N PHE A 24 -7.23 2.06 0.72
CA PHE A 24 -6.32 2.57 1.74
C PHE A 24 -7.13 2.93 2.99
N LYS A 25 -6.66 2.49 4.15
CA LYS A 25 -7.32 2.72 5.44
C LYS A 25 -6.61 3.83 6.21
N ASP A 26 -7.34 4.40 7.15
CA ASP A 26 -6.80 5.36 8.11
C ASP A 26 -6.12 4.69 9.32
N ASP A 27 -6.11 3.36 9.33
CA ASP A 27 -5.42 2.55 10.33
C ASP A 27 -3.90 2.66 10.14
N VAL A 28 -3.19 2.93 11.23
CA VAL A 28 -1.73 2.91 11.28
C VAL A 28 -1.25 1.89 12.30
N THR A 29 -0.05 1.37 12.06
CA THR A 29 0.56 0.41 12.97
C THR A 29 1.13 1.11 14.20
N GLY A 30 1.16 0.40 15.33
CA GLY A 30 1.67 0.93 16.58
C GLY A 30 1.80 -0.13 17.66
N THR A 31 2.48 0.25 18.74
CA THR A 31 2.65 -0.56 19.95
C THR A 31 2.18 0.29 21.14
N ASP A 32 1.32 -0.26 21.99
CA ASP A 32 0.77 0.43 23.18
C ASP A 32 0.14 1.80 22.91
N GLY A 33 -0.54 1.95 21.75
CA GLY A 33 -1.19 3.20 21.34
C GLY A 33 -0.22 4.28 20.82
N VAL A 34 1.07 3.97 20.70
CA VAL A 34 2.08 4.83 20.08
C VAL A 34 2.28 4.42 18.63
N PHE A 35 2.28 5.40 17.72
CA PHE A 35 2.53 5.17 16.31
C PHE A 35 3.93 4.56 16.10
N ASP A 36 3.96 3.41 15.44
CA ASP A 36 5.18 2.71 15.06
C ASP A 36 4.97 2.08 13.67
N PRO A 37 5.57 2.64 12.61
CA PRO A 37 5.40 2.13 11.25
C PRO A 37 6.02 0.72 11.05
N GLY A 38 6.86 0.25 11.97
CA GLY A 38 7.45 -1.08 11.97
C GLY A 38 6.64 -2.12 12.76
N ALA A 39 5.57 -1.71 13.45
CA ALA A 39 4.81 -2.62 14.30
C ALA A 39 3.95 -3.63 13.51
N ASN A 40 3.70 -4.77 14.15
CA ASN A 40 2.94 -5.87 13.56
C ASN A 40 1.44 -5.78 13.78
N GLN A 41 0.96 -4.77 14.51
CA GLN A 41 -0.45 -4.60 14.86
C GLN A 41 -0.91 -3.19 14.52
N VAL A 42 -2.22 -3.04 14.29
CA VAL A 42 -2.85 -1.71 14.20
C VAL A 42 -2.85 -1.11 15.59
N GLY A 43 -2.22 0.06 15.75
CA GLY A 43 -2.06 0.71 17.04
C GLY A 43 -3.00 1.88 17.27
N LEU A 44 -3.44 2.55 16.20
CA LEU A 44 -4.38 3.68 16.22
C LEU A 44 -4.91 3.99 14.82
N THR A 45 -5.86 4.93 14.73
CA THR A 45 -6.42 5.45 13.47
C THR A 45 -6.14 6.94 13.37
N ILE A 46 -5.63 7.40 12.22
CA ILE A 46 -5.37 8.81 11.93
C ILE A 46 -6.20 9.22 10.71
N ALA A 47 -7.20 10.08 10.91
CA ALA A 47 -8.09 10.51 9.84
C ALA A 47 -7.30 11.10 8.65
N GLY A 48 -7.56 10.58 7.44
CA GLY A 48 -6.96 11.04 6.18
C GLY A 48 -5.55 10.52 5.88
N VAL A 49 -4.94 9.71 6.75
CA VAL A 49 -3.61 9.14 6.47
C VAL A 49 -3.65 8.16 5.31
N GLY A 50 -4.75 7.42 5.13
CA GLY A 50 -4.91 6.50 3.99
C GLY A 50 -4.88 7.23 2.66
N LYS A 51 -5.63 8.33 2.56
CA LYS A 51 -5.63 9.21 1.37
C LYS A 51 -4.27 9.87 1.15
N SER A 52 -3.59 10.28 2.22
CA SER A 52 -2.25 10.86 2.12
C SER A 52 -1.23 9.85 1.61
N CYS A 53 -1.29 8.60 2.09
CA CYS A 53 -0.47 7.50 1.58
C CYS A 53 -0.75 7.21 0.11
N LEU A 54 -2.02 7.24 -0.32
CA LEU A 54 -2.40 7.03 -1.71
C LEU A 54 -1.83 8.12 -2.62
N LYS A 55 -1.88 9.40 -2.23
CA LYS A 55 -1.30 10.51 -3.01
C LYS A 55 0.19 10.31 -3.29
N VAL A 56 0.96 9.94 -2.27
CA VAL A 56 2.39 9.65 -2.41
C VAL A 56 2.61 8.43 -3.30
N THR A 57 1.83 7.36 -3.08
CA THR A 57 1.90 6.12 -3.87
C THR A 57 1.64 6.37 -5.36
N LYS A 58 0.56 7.08 -5.68
CA LYS A 58 0.18 7.49 -7.04
C LYS A 58 1.32 8.26 -7.72
N TYR A 59 1.83 9.29 -7.05
CA TYR A 59 2.91 10.13 -7.59
C TYR A 59 4.15 9.33 -8.01
N PHE A 60 4.60 8.39 -7.16
CA PHE A 60 5.76 7.56 -7.48
C PHE A 60 5.47 6.53 -8.56
N PHE A 61 4.31 5.87 -8.54
CA PHE A 61 3.96 4.90 -9.59
C PHE A 61 3.86 5.55 -10.97
N GLU A 62 3.24 6.73 -11.08
CA GLU A 62 3.16 7.47 -12.34
C GLU A 62 4.56 7.84 -12.86
N LYS A 63 5.47 8.27 -11.99
CA LYS A 63 6.87 8.55 -12.36
C LYS A 63 7.63 7.30 -12.81
N ILE A 64 7.48 6.19 -12.09
CA ILE A 64 8.14 4.91 -12.44
C ILE A 64 7.64 4.42 -13.80
N ASN A 65 6.33 4.45 -14.02
CA ASN A 65 5.72 4.08 -15.31
C ASN A 65 6.18 4.99 -16.45
N ALA A 66 6.33 6.30 -16.20
CA ALA A 66 6.85 7.26 -17.19
C ALA A 66 8.30 6.97 -17.61
N LEU A 67 9.07 6.26 -16.78
CA LEU A 67 10.42 5.77 -17.11
C LEU A 67 10.41 4.42 -17.86
N GLY A 68 9.23 3.87 -18.19
CA GLY A 68 9.09 2.59 -18.87
C GLY A 68 9.31 1.37 -17.97
N ILE A 69 9.39 1.56 -16.65
CA ILE A 69 9.55 0.47 -15.70
C ILE A 69 8.14 -0.09 -15.37
N PRO A 70 7.91 -1.40 -15.56
CA PRO A 70 6.59 -1.99 -15.34
C PRO A 70 6.23 -2.01 -13.85
N THR A 71 4.99 -1.64 -13.57
CA THR A 71 4.40 -1.73 -12.23
C THR A 71 3.00 -2.33 -12.31
N HIS A 72 2.46 -2.75 -11.17
CA HIS A 72 1.07 -3.20 -11.11
C HIS A 72 0.04 -2.07 -11.13
N TYR A 73 0.47 -0.80 -11.08
CA TYR A 73 -0.43 0.35 -11.00
C TYR A 73 -1.22 0.54 -12.29
N VAL A 74 -2.53 0.79 -12.17
CA VAL A 74 -3.41 1.16 -13.29
C VAL A 74 -3.90 2.60 -13.12
N GLU A 75 -4.59 2.87 -12.02
CA GLU A 75 -5.16 4.19 -11.71
C GLU A 75 -5.44 4.32 -10.21
N ALA A 76 -5.66 5.55 -9.74
CA ALA A 76 -6.03 5.84 -8.35
C ALA A 76 -7.12 6.90 -8.26
N ASP A 77 -8.06 6.68 -7.34
CA ASP A 77 -9.10 7.63 -6.94
C ASP A 77 -8.78 8.14 -5.53
N GLU A 78 -8.38 9.40 -5.45
CA GLU A 78 -7.98 10.05 -4.18
C GLU A 78 -9.19 10.42 -3.31
N GLU A 79 -10.36 10.65 -3.90
CA GLU A 79 -11.59 10.95 -3.17
C GLU A 79 -12.09 9.70 -2.46
N GLU A 80 -12.11 8.58 -3.17
CA GLU A 80 -12.47 7.29 -2.61
C GLU A 80 -11.32 6.62 -1.83
N GLY A 81 -10.08 7.08 -1.96
CA GLY A 81 -8.95 6.44 -1.29
C GLY A 81 -8.68 5.03 -1.83
N THR A 82 -8.82 4.84 -3.15
CA THR A 82 -8.67 3.55 -3.81
C THR A 82 -7.63 3.56 -4.93
N MET A 83 -7.07 2.39 -5.22
CA MET A 83 -6.14 2.19 -6.33
C MET A 83 -6.46 0.90 -7.07
N THR A 84 -6.70 0.97 -8.37
CA THR A 84 -6.82 -0.22 -9.23
C THR A 84 -5.42 -0.70 -9.59
N ILE A 85 -5.18 -2.01 -9.43
CA ILE A 85 -3.92 -2.67 -9.75
C ILE A 85 -4.13 -3.92 -10.60
N LYS A 86 -3.10 -4.27 -11.37
CA LYS A 86 -2.98 -5.57 -12.04
C LYS A 86 -2.73 -6.67 -10.99
N PRO A 87 -3.21 -7.89 -11.21
CA PRO A 87 -2.84 -9.06 -10.41
C PRO A 87 -1.32 -9.25 -10.35
N ALA A 88 -0.82 -9.61 -9.18
CA ALA A 88 0.57 -9.95 -8.96
C ALA A 88 0.67 -11.06 -7.92
N GLU A 89 1.66 -11.93 -8.09
CA GLU A 89 1.98 -13.00 -7.14
C GLU A 89 3.22 -12.57 -6.31
N PRO A 90 3.18 -12.65 -4.98
CA PRO A 90 4.35 -12.37 -4.15
C PRO A 90 5.43 -13.44 -4.38
N PHE A 91 6.69 -13.08 -4.17
CA PHE A 91 7.79 -14.04 -4.19
C PHE A 91 7.76 -14.91 -2.92
N GLY A 92 7.47 -16.22 -3.05
CA GLY A 92 7.45 -17.16 -1.93
C GLY A 92 6.51 -16.71 -0.80
N GLU A 93 7.00 -16.73 0.44
CA GLU A 93 6.28 -16.24 1.63
C GLU A 93 6.24 -14.70 1.75
N GLY A 94 6.74 -13.98 0.74
CA GLY A 94 6.92 -12.54 0.73
C GLY A 94 8.39 -12.15 0.87
N VAL A 95 8.85 -11.26 -0.02
CA VAL A 95 10.21 -10.69 0.02
C VAL A 95 10.11 -9.18 0.06
N GLU A 96 10.71 -8.57 1.09
CA GLU A 96 10.87 -7.13 1.18
C GLU A 96 12.22 -6.70 0.59
N VAL A 97 12.18 -5.80 -0.40
CA VAL A 97 13.39 -5.31 -1.10
C VAL A 97 13.77 -3.94 -0.53
N ILE A 98 14.94 -3.85 0.10
CA ILE A 98 15.41 -2.65 0.80
C ILE A 98 16.67 -2.11 0.13
N LEU A 99 16.67 -0.82 -0.23
CA LEU A 99 17.85 -0.09 -0.73
C LEU A 99 18.27 0.96 0.29
N ARG A 100 19.56 0.98 0.67
CA ARG A 100 20.12 1.97 1.61
C ARG A 100 21.35 2.64 1.02
N TYR A 101 21.33 3.98 0.98
CA TYR A 101 22.50 4.79 0.62
C TYR A 101 23.39 5.15 1.83
N ARG A 102 22.85 5.01 3.05
CA ARG A 102 23.53 5.26 4.33
C ARG A 102 23.04 4.26 5.37
N ALA A 103 23.90 3.88 6.31
CA ALA A 103 23.55 2.99 7.42
C ALA A 103 22.67 3.74 8.44
N VAL A 104 21.41 3.31 8.57
CA VAL A 104 20.41 3.83 9.53
C VAL A 104 19.36 2.74 9.79
N GLY A 105 18.69 2.79 10.95
CA GLY A 105 17.60 1.87 11.27
C GLY A 105 18.05 0.41 11.21
N SER A 106 17.23 -0.51 10.69
CA SER A 106 17.51 -1.95 10.59
C SER A 106 18.63 -2.35 9.59
N PHE A 107 19.79 -1.69 9.64
CA PHE A 107 20.98 -2.00 8.84
C PHE A 107 22.04 -2.73 9.66
#